data_AF-A0A1H3KAR9-F1
#
_entry.id   AF-A0A1H3KAR9-F1
#
_cell.length_a   1.000
_cell.length_b   1.000
_cell.length_c   1.000
_cell.angle_alpha   90.00
_cell.angle_beta   90.00
_cell.angle_gamma   90.00
#
_symmetry.space_group_name_H-M   'P 1'
#
loop_
_entity.id
_entity.type
_entity.pdbx_description
1 polymer ?
#
loop_
_entity_poly.entity_id
_entity_poly.type
_entity_poly.pdbx_seq_one_letter_code
_entity_poly.pdbx_strand_id
1 'polypeptide(L)'
;MKNLKQKFLIVVGLPKSGTTFLYSQLKELTDKFNIPTDRKEIDFFRGQSGLNAYLSEFTITSENGVFLDCSPLYIDQITDSINNISETLKDHEVRIVVCLRDPIERAFSHYLHDVAQHQKLLAHADYNFFSPSVMAKYFYPVSPRVAALKKAFGNENVLGFSFSQDNSAFANMLRVFAGLPDDWNFDYSSNPAPGFTSPQTFYHPTQASTIMLEGEYYRIEPGELLAVNRQYSLYRKKIHCETAQSIMCHQASITRQINTDQLPPELRNLVGDDFDSAMTQLDMVLPQDRSDRVYAARVSESVTDQIKKQLNHVGSVADVTAELFSHPLRPTPETTMALTEHSPSFAQEMARLSLNIPGRTEQIRRMIAEFGPVPMYMQYLVDQALRNKSYDAALALLESYGSSDAFMYPVVVRSGEGNAALPDDIKERAFIQGVLYNT
;
A
#
# COMPACT_ATOMS: atom_id res chain seq x y z
N MET A 1 -7.24 40.51 -20.17
CA MET A 1 -7.66 40.16 -18.80
C MET A 1 -6.41 39.86 -18.01
N LYS A 2 -6.22 40.44 -16.81
CA LYS A 2 -5.12 40.01 -15.92
C LYS A 2 -5.36 38.54 -15.58
N ASN A 3 -4.43 37.64 -15.91
CA ASN A 3 -4.47 36.28 -15.37
C ASN A 3 -4.41 36.40 -13.85
N LEU A 4 -5.52 36.11 -13.19
CA LEU A 4 -5.57 36.03 -11.73
C LEU A 4 -4.66 34.87 -11.31
N LYS A 5 -3.73 35.15 -10.39
CA LYS A 5 -2.89 34.10 -9.82
C LYS A 5 -3.78 33.16 -9.02
N GLN A 6 -3.92 31.93 -9.49
CA GLN A 6 -4.57 30.86 -8.74
C GLN A 6 -3.69 30.42 -7.56
N LYS A 7 -4.33 29.78 -6.57
CA LYS A 7 -3.70 29.30 -5.34
C LYS A 7 -3.75 27.78 -5.29
N PHE A 8 -2.65 27.17 -4.88
CA PHE A 8 -2.51 25.73 -4.78
C PHE A 8 -2.02 25.34 -3.39
N LEU A 9 -2.67 24.34 -2.79
CA LEU A 9 -2.22 23.68 -1.57
C LEU A 9 -1.92 22.22 -1.92
N ILE A 10 -0.64 21.87 -1.94
CA ILE A 10 -0.18 20.55 -2.35
C ILE A 10 0.39 19.79 -1.15
N VAL A 11 -0.25 18.69 -0.77
CA VAL A 11 0.20 17.77 0.27
C VAL A 11 1.03 16.67 -0.41
N VAL A 12 2.35 16.85 -0.42
CA VAL A 12 3.29 16.07 -1.25
C VAL A 12 3.69 14.73 -0.66
N GLY A 13 3.35 14.46 0.60
CA GLY A 13 3.83 13.29 1.33
C GLY A 13 3.78 13.48 2.83
N LEU A 14 4.31 12.56 3.62
CA LEU A 14 4.76 11.23 3.21
C LEU A 14 3.59 10.23 3.15
N PRO A 15 3.71 9.14 2.36
CA PRO A 15 2.77 8.03 2.43
C PRO A 15 2.69 7.52 3.87
N LYS A 16 1.47 7.21 4.31
CA LYS A 16 1.17 6.71 5.67
C LYS A 16 1.45 7.66 6.83
N SER A 17 1.54 8.97 6.55
CA SER A 17 1.73 10.02 7.55
C SER A 17 0.53 10.94 7.77
N GLY A 18 -0.68 10.55 7.32
CA GLY A 18 -1.91 11.32 7.61
C GLY A 18 -2.45 12.18 6.47
N THR A 19 -1.92 12.05 5.24
CA THR A 19 -2.43 12.80 4.08
C THR A 19 -3.92 12.55 3.79
N THR A 20 -4.42 11.32 4.02
CA THR A 20 -5.85 11.00 3.89
C THR A 20 -6.71 11.69 4.95
N PHE A 21 -6.21 11.79 6.18
CA PHE A 21 -6.87 12.58 7.22
C PHE A 21 -6.96 14.03 6.79
N LEU A 22 -5.82 14.66 6.47
CA LEU A 22 -5.79 16.06 6.06
C LEU A 22 -6.71 16.33 4.85
N TYR A 23 -6.68 15.47 3.82
CA TYR A 23 -7.59 15.57 2.69
C TYR A 23 -9.07 15.53 3.10
N SER A 24 -9.45 14.59 3.98
CA SER A 24 -10.84 14.47 4.44
C SER A 24 -11.34 15.70 5.20
N GLN A 25 -10.45 16.41 5.88
CA GLN A 25 -10.79 17.59 6.67
C GLN A 25 -10.97 18.84 5.82
N LEU A 26 -10.26 18.92 4.68
CA LEU A 26 -10.26 20.08 3.80
C LEU A 26 -11.26 19.94 2.64
N LYS A 27 -11.50 18.72 2.15
CA LYS A 27 -12.36 18.50 0.97
C LYS A 27 -13.82 18.93 1.17
N GLU A 28 -14.29 18.98 2.41
CA GLU A 28 -15.67 19.37 2.75
C GLU A 28 -15.89 20.89 2.67
N LEU A 29 -14.82 21.69 2.61
CA LEU A 29 -14.87 23.14 2.48
C LEU A 29 -14.95 23.56 1.00
N THR A 30 -15.98 23.12 0.30
CA THR A 30 -16.12 23.28 -1.16
C THR A 30 -16.25 24.74 -1.61
N ASP A 31 -16.60 25.68 -0.73
CA ASP A 31 -16.59 27.11 -1.01
C ASP A 31 -15.16 27.71 -1.02
N LYS A 32 -14.19 26.97 -0.45
CA LYS A 32 -12.77 27.35 -0.37
C LYS A 32 -11.86 26.52 -1.25
N PHE A 33 -12.14 25.24 -1.44
CA PHE A 33 -11.26 24.33 -2.17
C PHE A 33 -11.90 23.81 -3.45
N ASN A 34 -11.13 23.89 -4.54
CA ASN A 34 -11.35 23.10 -5.74
C ASN A 34 -10.68 21.74 -5.53
N ILE A 35 -11.47 20.66 -5.59
CA ILE A 35 -11.04 19.30 -5.24
C ILE A 35 -10.88 18.43 -6.49
N PRO A 36 -10.01 17.40 -6.45
CA PRO A 36 -9.91 16.43 -7.55
C PRO A 36 -11.27 15.79 -7.87
N THR A 37 -11.58 15.68 -9.16
CA THR A 37 -12.90 15.24 -9.67
C THR A 37 -13.16 13.76 -9.36
N ASP A 38 -12.22 12.89 -9.74
CA ASP A 38 -12.45 11.44 -9.70
C ASP A 38 -11.91 10.78 -8.44
N ARG A 39 -10.75 11.21 -7.95
CA ARG A 39 -10.06 10.56 -6.83
C ARG A 39 -9.06 11.47 -6.13
N LYS A 40 -8.80 11.17 -4.85
CA LYS A 40 -7.58 11.61 -4.16
C LYS A 40 -6.35 11.00 -4.86
N GLU A 41 -5.19 11.60 -4.66
CA GLU A 41 -3.90 11.11 -5.19
C GLU A 41 -3.91 11.10 -6.73
N ILE A 42 -4.07 12.29 -7.31
CA ILE A 42 -4.06 12.46 -8.78
C ILE A 42 -2.70 12.12 -9.37
N ASP A 43 -1.62 12.27 -8.59
CA ASP A 43 -0.27 11.83 -8.96
C ASP A 43 0.27 12.46 -10.27
N PHE A 44 -0.33 13.57 -10.71
CA PHE A 44 -0.05 14.23 -11.99
C PHE A 44 1.45 14.57 -12.15
N PHE A 45 2.05 15.22 -11.14
CA PHE A 45 3.44 15.69 -11.23
C PHE A 45 4.51 14.60 -11.14
N ARG A 46 4.14 13.33 -10.99
CA ARG A 46 5.10 12.20 -11.00
C ARG A 46 5.66 11.88 -12.37
N GLY A 47 5.01 12.34 -13.42
CA GLY A 47 5.46 12.10 -14.80
C GLY A 47 4.84 13.04 -15.84
N GLN A 48 4.03 14.01 -15.43
CA GLN A 48 3.37 14.95 -16.32
C GLN A 48 3.60 16.39 -15.86
N SER A 49 3.54 17.32 -16.82
CA SER A 49 3.53 18.76 -16.60
C SER A 49 2.49 19.40 -17.53
N GLY A 50 2.07 20.62 -17.22
CA GLY A 50 1.13 21.38 -18.05
C GLY A 50 -0.14 21.79 -17.32
N LEU A 51 -0.40 23.09 -17.30
CA LEU A 51 -1.43 23.69 -16.44
C LEU A 51 -2.85 23.25 -16.81
N ASN A 52 -3.19 23.24 -18.10
CA ASN A 52 -4.54 22.89 -18.53
C ASN A 52 -4.89 21.43 -18.23
N ALA A 53 -3.94 20.53 -18.43
CA ALA A 53 -4.13 19.11 -18.10
C ALA A 53 -4.28 18.93 -16.59
N TYR A 54 -3.40 19.57 -15.80
CA TYR A 54 -3.49 19.54 -14.35
C TYR A 54 -4.83 20.10 -13.82
N LEU A 55 -5.28 21.26 -14.32
CA LEU A 55 -6.54 21.86 -13.90
C LEU A 55 -7.76 21.02 -14.29
N SER A 56 -7.66 20.19 -15.33
CA SER A 56 -8.76 19.29 -15.74
C SER A 56 -9.02 18.16 -14.75
N GLU A 57 -8.07 17.88 -13.86
CA GLU A 57 -8.21 16.91 -12.77
C GLU A 57 -9.14 17.39 -11.64
N PHE A 58 -9.54 18.68 -11.65
CA PHE A 58 -10.26 19.31 -10.55
C PHE A 58 -11.69 19.71 -10.92
N THR A 59 -12.60 19.53 -9.97
CA THR A 59 -13.92 20.14 -9.99
C THR A 59 -13.80 21.55 -9.43
N ILE A 60 -14.10 22.55 -10.26
CA ILE A 60 -14.06 23.96 -9.88
C ILE A 60 -15.38 24.33 -9.21
N THR A 61 -15.35 24.48 -7.89
CA THR A 61 -16.49 24.90 -7.07
C THR A 61 -16.40 26.38 -6.68
N SER A 62 -15.20 26.98 -6.76
CA SER A 62 -14.94 28.37 -6.41
C SER A 62 -13.89 28.98 -7.33
N GLU A 63 -14.23 30.07 -8.03
CA GLU A 63 -13.32 30.77 -8.96
C GLU A 63 -12.05 31.30 -8.26
N ASN A 64 -12.17 31.65 -6.97
CA ASN A 64 -11.07 32.11 -6.13
C ASN A 64 -10.63 31.04 -5.11
N GLY A 65 -11.09 29.80 -5.29
CA GLY A 65 -10.76 28.67 -4.44
C GLY A 65 -9.30 28.24 -4.58
N VAL A 66 -8.81 27.58 -3.55
CA VAL A 66 -7.50 26.93 -3.53
C VAL A 66 -7.64 25.54 -4.15
N PHE A 67 -6.76 25.18 -5.09
CA PHE A 67 -6.71 23.83 -5.63
C PHE A 67 -5.99 22.91 -4.63
N LEU A 68 -6.70 21.88 -4.15
CA LEU A 68 -6.19 20.95 -3.15
C LEU A 68 -5.69 19.66 -3.80
N ASP A 69 -4.38 19.45 -3.84
CA ASP A 69 -3.79 18.20 -4.31
C ASP A 69 -3.14 17.45 -3.15
N CYS A 70 -3.67 16.28 -2.81
CA CYS A 70 -3.09 15.42 -1.78
C CYS A 70 -2.52 14.14 -2.39
N SER A 71 -1.35 14.23 -3.01
CA SER A 71 -0.65 13.12 -3.66
C SER A 71 0.66 12.79 -2.93
N PRO A 72 0.65 11.81 -1.99
CA PRO A 72 1.76 11.57 -1.09
C PRO A 72 3.03 11.01 -1.76
N LEU A 73 2.92 10.56 -3.01
CA LEU A 73 4.04 9.96 -3.74
C LEU A 73 4.90 11.00 -4.47
N TYR A 74 4.53 12.28 -4.47
CA TYR A 74 5.39 13.36 -4.99
C TYR A 74 6.73 13.44 -4.26
N ILE A 75 6.74 13.16 -2.95
CA ILE A 75 7.98 13.15 -2.16
C ILE A 75 8.93 11.99 -2.51
N ASP A 76 8.42 10.89 -3.08
CA ASP A 76 9.24 9.73 -3.43
C ASP A 76 10.04 10.02 -4.72
N GLN A 77 9.41 10.71 -5.68
CA GLN A 77 10.02 11.22 -6.91
C GLN A 77 10.26 12.72 -6.84
N ILE A 78 10.94 13.14 -5.77
CA ILE A 78 10.99 14.55 -5.37
C ILE A 78 11.53 15.49 -6.45
N THR A 79 12.57 15.08 -7.19
CA THR A 79 13.21 15.92 -8.21
C THR A 79 12.25 16.19 -9.36
N ASP A 80 11.66 15.14 -9.93
CA ASP A 80 10.74 15.27 -11.06
C ASP A 80 9.47 16.01 -10.65
N SER A 81 8.94 15.70 -9.46
CA SER A 81 7.75 16.36 -8.93
C SER A 81 8.00 17.85 -8.69
N ILE A 82 9.13 18.24 -8.10
CA ILE A 82 9.49 19.66 -7.92
C ILE A 82 9.59 20.37 -9.27
N ASN A 83 10.27 19.78 -10.25
CA ASN A 83 10.44 20.38 -11.57
C ASN A 83 9.09 20.59 -12.25
N ASN A 84 8.25 19.55 -12.27
CA ASN A 84 6.95 19.58 -12.91
C ASN A 84 5.99 20.57 -12.21
N ILE A 85 5.98 20.63 -10.87
CA ILE A 85 5.19 21.61 -10.11
C ILE A 85 5.68 23.03 -10.44
N SER A 86 6.99 23.26 -10.34
CA SER A 86 7.59 24.58 -10.54
C SER A 86 7.35 25.10 -11.95
N GLU A 87 7.49 24.25 -12.97
CA GLU A 87 7.22 24.61 -14.35
C GLU A 87 5.73 24.88 -14.59
N THR A 88 4.87 23.97 -14.11
CA THR A 88 3.42 24.04 -14.35
C THR A 88 2.77 25.22 -13.63
N LEU A 89 3.26 25.56 -12.43
CA LEU A 89 2.64 26.54 -11.53
C LEU A 89 3.49 27.82 -11.32
N LYS A 90 4.49 28.08 -12.17
CA LYS A 90 5.46 29.19 -12.02
C LYS A 90 4.86 30.58 -11.77
N ASP A 91 3.68 30.85 -12.32
CA ASP A 91 3.00 32.15 -12.23
C ASP A 91 1.94 32.20 -11.12
N HIS A 92 1.83 31.15 -10.30
CA HIS A 92 0.79 30.93 -9.32
C HIS A 92 1.33 30.92 -7.88
N GLU A 93 0.42 31.00 -6.89
CA GLU A 93 0.78 30.85 -5.49
C GLU A 93 0.74 29.38 -5.12
N VAL A 94 1.89 28.81 -4.74
CA VAL A 94 2.02 27.39 -4.37
C VAL A 94 2.42 27.28 -2.92
N ARG A 95 1.65 26.51 -2.16
CA ARG A 95 1.91 26.18 -0.76
C ARG A 95 1.99 24.67 -0.61
N ILE A 96 3.04 24.19 0.05
CA ILE A 96 3.36 22.78 0.21
C ILE A 96 3.13 22.37 1.65
N VAL A 97 2.51 21.20 1.85
CA VAL A 97 2.41 20.55 3.17
C VAL A 97 3.13 19.21 3.13
N VAL A 98 3.99 18.98 4.12
CA VAL A 98 4.70 17.72 4.34
C VAL A 98 4.19 17.08 5.63
N CYS A 99 3.47 15.98 5.50
CA CYS A 99 3.00 15.14 6.59
C CYS A 99 4.11 14.18 7.04
N LEU A 100 4.50 14.29 8.30
CA LEU A 100 5.50 13.49 8.96
C LEU A 100 4.85 12.59 10.02
N ARG A 101 5.50 11.44 10.26
CA ARG A 101 5.15 10.44 11.27
C ARG A 101 6.44 9.77 11.72
N ASP A 102 6.45 9.24 12.94
CA ASP A 102 7.54 8.38 13.42
C ASP A 102 8.00 7.45 12.30
N PRO A 103 9.28 7.49 11.90
CA PRO A 103 9.73 6.88 10.66
C PRO A 103 9.65 5.36 10.69
N ILE A 104 9.81 4.72 11.85
CA ILE A 104 9.67 3.27 12.01
C ILE A 104 8.18 2.89 11.93
N GLU A 105 7.32 3.60 12.64
CA GLU A 105 5.87 3.40 12.59
C GLU A 105 5.31 3.59 11.17
N ARG A 106 5.76 4.65 10.47
CA ARG A 106 5.41 4.93 9.08
C ARG A 106 5.85 3.79 8.17
N ALA A 107 7.10 3.36 8.28
CA ALA A 107 7.63 2.26 7.48
C ALA A 107 6.84 0.97 7.69
N PHE A 108 6.54 0.63 8.94
CA PHE A 108 5.73 -0.55 9.26
C PHE A 108 4.28 -0.42 8.75
N SER A 109 3.67 0.76 8.88
CA SER A 109 2.33 1.03 8.36
C SER A 109 2.27 0.93 6.83
N HIS A 110 3.33 1.35 6.13
CA HIS A 110 3.44 1.24 4.67
C HIS A 110 3.67 -0.21 4.25
N TYR A 111 4.55 -0.92 4.95
CA TYR A 111 4.71 -2.36 4.77
C TYR A 111 3.39 -3.13 4.87
N LEU A 112 2.61 -2.90 5.94
CA LEU A 112 1.32 -3.58 6.11
C LEU A 112 0.30 -3.16 5.04
N HIS A 113 0.36 -1.92 4.54
CA HIS A 113 -0.45 -1.48 3.42
C HIS A 113 -0.19 -2.31 2.17
N ASP A 114 1.09 -2.45 1.82
CA ASP A 114 1.51 -3.15 0.62
C ASP A 114 1.24 -4.64 0.72
N VAL A 115 1.48 -5.24 1.90
CA VAL A 115 1.07 -6.61 2.20
C VAL A 115 -0.44 -6.76 1.97
N ALA A 116 -1.25 -5.84 2.47
CA ALA A 116 -2.70 -5.90 2.32
C ALA A 116 -3.13 -5.75 0.85
N GLN A 117 -2.59 -4.80 0.10
CA GLN A 117 -2.99 -4.59 -1.29
C GLN A 117 -2.51 -5.70 -2.23
N HIS A 118 -1.30 -6.21 -1.97
CA HIS A 118 -0.58 -7.05 -2.91
C HIS A 118 -0.42 -8.49 -2.44
N GLN A 119 -1.14 -8.94 -1.39
CA GLN A 119 -1.07 -10.31 -0.89
C GLN A 119 -1.18 -11.37 -2.00
N LYS A 120 -2.09 -11.15 -2.96
CA LYS A 120 -2.32 -12.01 -4.12
C LYS A 120 -1.19 -11.98 -5.16
N LEU A 121 -0.39 -10.91 -5.18
CA LEU A 121 0.77 -10.74 -6.06
C LEU A 121 2.07 -11.21 -5.42
N LEU A 122 2.12 -11.31 -4.09
CA LEU A 122 3.35 -11.51 -3.34
C LEU A 122 3.60 -12.97 -2.94
N ALA A 123 2.77 -13.93 -3.38
CA ALA A 123 2.83 -15.36 -3.02
C ALA A 123 4.16 -16.11 -3.25
N HIS A 124 5.21 -15.45 -3.76
CA HIS A 124 6.49 -16.06 -4.16
C HIS A 124 7.74 -15.42 -3.55
N ALA A 125 7.60 -14.49 -2.62
CA ALA A 125 8.75 -13.90 -1.93
C ALA A 125 8.57 -13.97 -0.41
N ASP A 126 9.68 -14.19 0.30
CA ASP A 126 9.75 -13.82 1.71
C ASP A 126 9.47 -12.32 1.80
N TYR A 127 8.42 -11.96 2.54
CA TYR A 127 8.02 -10.58 2.74
C TYR A 127 8.20 -10.19 4.20
N ASN A 128 9.27 -10.67 4.80
CA ASN A 128 9.77 -10.18 6.07
C ASN A 128 10.14 -8.70 5.96
N PHE A 129 9.68 -7.89 6.92
CA PHE A 129 9.96 -6.46 7.01
C PHE A 129 11.47 -6.15 7.04
N PHE A 130 12.26 -7.04 7.65
CA PHE A 130 13.70 -6.90 7.81
C PHE A 130 14.51 -7.38 6.61
N SER A 131 13.87 -7.87 5.54
CA SER A 131 14.62 -8.17 4.33
C SER A 131 15.12 -6.85 3.70
N PRO A 132 16.39 -6.79 3.25
CA PRO A 132 16.98 -5.53 2.76
C PRO A 132 16.19 -4.84 1.65
N SER A 133 15.61 -5.63 0.73
CA SER A 133 14.77 -5.10 -0.37
C SER A 133 13.48 -4.46 0.12
N VAL A 134 12.88 -5.01 1.18
CA VAL A 134 11.66 -4.48 1.79
C VAL A 134 11.98 -3.24 2.62
N MET A 135 13.04 -3.28 3.43
CA MET A 135 13.50 -2.10 4.18
C MET A 135 13.84 -0.92 3.27
N ALA A 136 14.55 -1.15 2.16
CA ALA A 136 14.93 -0.12 1.21
C ALA A 136 13.73 0.57 0.53
N LYS A 137 12.56 -0.09 0.50
CA LYS A 137 11.32 0.52 0.00
C LYS A 137 10.74 1.54 0.97
N TYR A 138 10.85 1.28 2.27
CA TYR A 138 10.14 2.07 3.28
C TYR A 138 11.02 3.04 4.05
N PHE A 139 12.32 2.78 4.16
CA PHE A 139 13.28 3.70 4.76
C PHE A 139 13.97 4.51 3.68
N TYR A 140 13.80 5.83 3.73
CA TYR A 140 14.50 6.78 2.87
C TYR A 140 14.71 8.12 3.60
N PRO A 141 15.76 8.88 3.24
CA PRO A 141 16.06 10.16 3.89
C PRO A 141 14.98 11.22 3.64
N VAL A 142 14.31 11.68 4.67
CA VAL A 142 13.26 12.70 4.62
C VAL A 142 13.86 14.10 4.66
N SER A 143 14.92 14.32 5.45
CA SER A 143 15.53 15.65 5.62
C SER A 143 16.00 16.27 4.30
N PRO A 144 16.73 15.56 3.41
CA PRO A 144 17.12 16.11 2.10
C PRO A 144 15.94 16.46 1.19
N ARG A 145 14.80 15.75 1.33
CA ARG A 145 13.58 16.01 0.53
C ARG A 145 12.89 17.29 1.00
N VAL A 146 12.78 17.48 2.31
CA VAL A 146 12.29 18.73 2.91
C VAL A 146 13.17 19.90 2.48
N ALA A 147 14.50 19.75 2.56
CA ALA A 147 15.44 20.76 2.10
C ALA A 147 15.22 21.14 0.62
N ALA A 148 14.99 20.16 -0.24
CA ALA A 148 14.72 20.37 -1.66
C ALA A 148 13.42 21.17 -1.88
N LEU A 149 12.34 20.83 -1.15
CA LEU A 149 11.08 21.57 -1.20
C LEU A 149 11.26 23.02 -0.75
N LYS A 150 11.91 23.26 0.40
CA LYS A 150 12.15 24.61 0.91
C LYS A 150 13.01 25.43 -0.06
N LYS A 151 14.02 24.81 -0.68
CA LYS A 151 14.85 25.44 -1.71
C LYS A 151 14.02 25.84 -2.94
N ALA A 152 13.09 24.99 -3.38
CA ALA A 152 12.30 25.22 -4.58
C ALA A 152 11.17 26.23 -4.37
N PHE A 153 10.46 26.15 -3.24
CA PHE A 153 9.23 26.90 -3.00
C PHE A 153 9.36 28.04 -1.99
N GLY A 154 10.49 28.14 -1.27
CA GLY A 154 10.68 29.10 -0.18
C GLY A 154 10.27 28.53 1.17
N ASN A 155 10.91 29.00 2.24
CA ASN A 155 10.72 28.46 3.59
C ASN A 155 9.28 28.68 4.09
N GLU A 156 8.73 29.85 3.80
CA GLU A 156 7.40 30.29 4.19
C GLU A 156 6.25 29.60 3.44
N ASN A 157 6.57 28.87 2.36
CA ASN A 157 5.60 28.14 1.55
C ASN A 157 5.67 26.63 1.76
N VAL A 158 6.40 26.14 2.76
CA VAL A 158 6.48 24.71 3.12
C VAL A 158 6.15 24.53 4.60
N LEU A 159 5.06 23.84 4.89
CA LEU A 159 4.57 23.60 6.24
C LEU A 159 4.63 22.11 6.60
N GLY A 160 5.02 21.79 7.85
CA GLY A 160 5.01 20.43 8.37
C GLY A 160 3.74 20.07 9.13
N PHE A 161 3.26 18.84 8.97
CA PHE A 161 2.12 18.27 9.73
C PHE A 161 2.55 16.97 10.42
N SER A 162 2.17 16.74 11.68
CA SER A 162 2.27 15.43 12.33
C SER A 162 1.21 15.30 13.42
N PHE A 163 0.66 14.10 13.60
CA PHE A 163 -0.25 13.79 14.71
C PHE A 163 0.42 13.85 16.10
N SER A 164 1.75 13.89 16.15
CA SER A 164 2.49 14.03 17.41
C SER A 164 2.58 15.49 17.90
N GLN A 165 2.15 16.46 17.10
CA GLN A 165 2.17 17.88 17.48
C GLN A 165 0.93 18.26 18.30
N ASP A 166 0.98 19.44 18.93
CA ASP A 166 -0.24 20.10 19.39
C ASP A 166 -1.13 20.43 18.19
N ASN A 167 -2.20 19.65 18.05
CA ASN A 167 -3.19 19.75 16.99
C ASN A 167 -3.86 21.13 16.91
N SER A 168 -4.00 21.82 18.04
CA SER A 168 -4.60 23.17 18.08
C SER A 168 -3.67 24.22 17.49
N ALA A 169 -2.38 24.14 17.81
CA ALA A 169 -1.35 24.99 17.22
C ALA A 169 -1.21 24.73 15.72
N PHE A 170 -1.21 23.46 15.29
CA PHE A 170 -1.16 23.14 13.87
C PHE A 170 -2.42 23.61 13.12
N ALA A 171 -3.62 23.44 13.69
CA ALA A 171 -4.84 23.96 13.08
C ALA A 171 -4.72 25.47 12.83
N ASN A 172 -4.24 26.23 13.82
CA ASN A 172 -4.00 27.67 13.66
C ASN A 172 -3.02 28.00 12.53
N MET A 173 -1.88 27.30 12.48
CA MET A 173 -0.89 27.49 11.41
C MET A 173 -1.48 27.17 10.04
N LEU A 174 -2.18 26.04 9.92
CA LEU A 174 -2.80 25.63 8.66
C LEU A 174 -3.90 26.61 8.23
N ARG A 175 -4.66 27.19 9.16
CA ARG A 175 -5.67 28.21 8.82
C ARG A 175 -5.04 29.41 8.14
N VAL A 176 -3.99 29.97 8.73
CA VAL A 176 -3.25 31.10 8.14
C VAL A 176 -2.59 30.67 6.83
N PHE A 177 -1.98 29.49 6.82
CA PHE A 177 -1.26 28.93 5.69
C PHE A 177 -2.16 28.49 4.53
N ALA A 178 -3.44 28.22 4.72
CA ALA A 178 -4.35 27.84 3.63
C ALA A 178 -5.48 28.88 3.41
N GLY A 179 -5.57 29.91 4.26
CA GLY A 179 -6.64 30.91 4.19
C GLY A 179 -8.00 30.37 4.61
N LEU A 180 -8.03 29.52 5.65
CA LEU A 180 -9.25 28.89 6.18
C LEU A 180 -10.01 29.82 7.14
N PRO A 181 -11.30 29.56 7.40
CA PRO A 181 -12.09 30.31 8.39
C PRO A 181 -11.50 30.29 9.81
N ASP A 182 -11.69 31.39 10.56
CA ASP A 182 -11.20 31.56 11.93
C ASP A 182 -11.82 30.59 12.95
N ASP A 183 -12.93 29.95 12.62
CA ASP A 183 -13.62 28.94 13.44
C ASP A 183 -13.31 27.50 13.00
N TRP A 184 -12.61 27.31 11.87
CA TRP A 184 -12.25 25.98 11.40
C TRP A 184 -11.30 25.26 12.37
N ASN A 185 -11.54 23.97 12.59
CA ASN A 185 -10.74 23.09 13.43
C ASN A 185 -10.79 21.66 12.88
N PHE A 186 -9.85 20.82 13.30
CA PHE A 186 -9.89 19.40 12.99
C PHE A 186 -11.04 18.69 13.71
N ASP A 187 -11.76 17.86 12.96
CA ASP A 187 -12.70 16.87 13.48
C ASP A 187 -11.99 15.51 13.62
N TYR A 188 -11.70 15.14 14.86
CA TYR A 188 -11.11 13.85 15.22
C TYR A 188 -12.15 12.77 15.53
N SER A 189 -13.44 13.06 15.41
CA SER A 189 -14.51 12.09 15.68
C SER A 189 -14.51 10.93 14.68
N SER A 190 -13.95 11.13 13.48
CA SER A 190 -13.82 10.12 12.45
C SER A 190 -12.35 9.84 12.11
N ASN A 191 -12.00 8.56 11.98
CA ASN A 191 -10.72 8.14 11.44
C ASN A 191 -10.90 7.62 10.00
N PRO A 192 -10.64 8.44 8.97
CA PRO A 192 -10.84 8.06 7.57
C PRO A 192 -9.85 6.98 7.10
N ALA A 193 -8.82 6.69 7.88
CA ALA A 193 -7.80 5.71 7.57
C ALA A 193 -7.43 4.90 8.84
N PRO A 194 -8.26 3.92 9.26
CA PRO A 194 -8.13 3.18 10.53
C PRO A 194 -6.90 2.25 10.64
N GLY A 195 -5.83 2.53 9.89
CA GLY A 195 -4.66 1.68 9.77
C GLY A 195 -4.93 0.42 8.94
N PHE A 196 -3.87 -0.29 8.57
CA PHE A 196 -3.97 -1.57 7.89
C PHE A 196 -3.91 -2.72 8.86
N THR A 197 -4.63 -3.79 8.51
CA THR A 197 -4.59 -5.06 9.20
C THR A 197 -3.67 -6.02 8.43
N SER A 198 -3.01 -6.93 9.14
CA SER A 198 -2.32 -8.05 8.52
C SER A 198 -3.36 -9.02 7.96
N PRO A 199 -3.20 -9.50 6.72
CA PRO A 199 -4.13 -10.47 6.17
C PRO A 199 -4.01 -11.83 6.86
N GLN A 200 -5.12 -12.57 6.83
CA GLN A 200 -5.16 -13.99 7.14
C GLN A 200 -5.57 -14.79 5.91
N THR A 201 -5.18 -16.06 5.88
CA THR A 201 -5.55 -17.00 4.83
C THR A 201 -5.89 -18.31 5.49
N PHE A 202 -6.97 -18.90 5.03
CA PHE A 202 -7.53 -20.15 5.48
C PHE A 202 -7.65 -21.05 4.26
N TYR A 203 -7.02 -22.21 4.32
CA TYR A 203 -7.10 -23.25 3.31
C TYR A 203 -6.75 -24.57 3.95
N HIS A 204 -7.48 -25.62 3.56
CA HIS A 204 -7.12 -26.98 3.90
C HIS A 204 -7.48 -27.90 2.72
N PRO A 205 -6.57 -28.77 2.25
CA PRO A 205 -6.80 -29.54 1.03
C PRO A 205 -7.88 -30.62 1.18
N THR A 206 -8.07 -31.16 2.40
CA THR A 206 -8.85 -32.39 2.63
C THR A 206 -9.89 -32.30 3.74
N GLN A 207 -10.00 -31.16 4.43
CA GLN A 207 -10.88 -30.99 5.58
C GLN A 207 -11.55 -29.63 5.49
N ALA A 208 -12.79 -29.54 5.96
CA ALA A 208 -13.48 -28.27 6.08
C ALA A 208 -12.94 -27.52 7.30
N SER A 209 -12.84 -26.20 7.20
CA SER A 209 -12.42 -25.32 8.30
C SER A 209 -13.58 -24.44 8.71
N THR A 210 -13.78 -24.28 10.02
CA THR A 210 -14.70 -23.26 10.56
C THR A 210 -13.91 -22.07 11.04
N ILE A 211 -14.31 -20.88 10.63
CA ILE A 211 -13.65 -19.62 10.98
C ILE A 211 -14.65 -18.63 11.56
N MET A 212 -14.17 -17.71 12.38
CA MET A 212 -14.97 -16.62 12.93
C MET A 212 -14.64 -15.32 12.19
N LEU A 213 -15.66 -14.63 11.69
CA LEU A 213 -15.55 -13.30 11.07
C LEU A 213 -16.60 -12.40 11.70
N GLU A 214 -16.16 -11.32 12.36
CA GLU A 214 -17.04 -10.30 12.96
C GLU A 214 -18.15 -10.87 13.86
N GLY A 215 -17.84 -11.91 14.65
CA GLY A 215 -18.79 -12.55 15.57
C GLY A 215 -19.70 -13.61 14.94
N GLU A 216 -19.48 -13.95 13.67
CA GLU A 216 -20.24 -14.98 12.94
C GLU A 216 -19.31 -16.13 12.54
N TYR A 217 -19.82 -17.37 12.59
CA TYR A 217 -19.09 -18.55 12.12
C TYR A 217 -19.41 -18.85 10.64
N TYR A 218 -18.36 -19.11 9.89
CA TYR A 218 -18.42 -19.53 8.50
C TYR A 218 -17.61 -20.80 8.29
N ARG A 219 -18.08 -21.64 7.38
CA ARG A 219 -17.42 -22.87 6.97
C ARG A 219 -16.80 -22.70 5.58
N ILE A 220 -15.55 -23.14 5.47
CA ILE A 220 -14.75 -23.21 4.25
C ILE A 220 -14.60 -24.69 3.91
N GLU A 221 -15.03 -25.12 2.73
CA GLU A 221 -14.94 -26.53 2.35
C GLU A 221 -13.51 -26.95 1.95
N PRO A 222 -13.19 -28.26 1.92
CA PRO A 222 -11.90 -28.74 1.46
C PRO A 222 -11.55 -28.23 0.06
N GLY A 223 -10.31 -27.77 -0.13
CA GLY A 223 -9.84 -27.24 -1.41
C GLY A 223 -10.29 -25.80 -1.72
N GLU A 224 -11.01 -25.16 -0.80
CA GLU A 224 -11.36 -23.74 -0.89
C GLU A 224 -10.35 -22.87 -0.14
N LEU A 225 -10.04 -21.70 -0.71
CA LEU A 225 -9.16 -20.69 -0.11
C LEU A 225 -9.96 -19.45 0.24
N LEU A 226 -9.81 -18.97 1.47
CA LEU A 226 -10.24 -17.64 1.88
C LEU A 226 -9.03 -16.84 2.38
N ALA A 227 -8.72 -15.71 1.74
CA ALA A 227 -7.86 -14.68 2.29
C ALA A 227 -8.71 -13.53 2.86
N VAL A 228 -8.58 -13.25 4.15
CA VAL A 228 -9.32 -12.23 4.90
C VAL A 228 -8.46 -10.98 5.04
N ASN A 229 -8.95 -9.88 4.48
CA ASN A 229 -8.21 -8.63 4.36
C ASN A 229 -9.11 -7.42 3.99
N ARG A 230 -10.22 -7.22 4.72
CA ARG A 230 -11.17 -6.11 4.47
C ARG A 230 -11.62 -6.05 3.01
N GLN A 231 -11.49 -4.90 2.34
CA GLN A 231 -11.84 -4.74 0.93
C GLN A 231 -10.97 -5.54 -0.05
N TYR A 232 -9.81 -6.05 0.38
CA TYR A 232 -8.90 -6.85 -0.44
C TYR A 232 -9.05 -8.36 -0.20
N SER A 233 -10.08 -8.75 0.56
CA SER A 233 -10.39 -10.15 0.81
C SER A 233 -10.64 -10.92 -0.50
N LEU A 234 -10.37 -12.22 -0.48
CA LEU A 234 -10.43 -13.08 -1.64
C LEU A 234 -10.99 -14.45 -1.25
N TYR A 235 -11.94 -14.96 -2.03
CA TYR A 235 -12.45 -16.32 -1.86
C TYR A 235 -12.38 -17.10 -3.18
N ARG A 236 -11.97 -18.37 -3.11
CA ARG A 236 -11.83 -19.28 -4.24
C ARG A 236 -12.34 -20.67 -3.85
N LYS A 237 -13.38 -21.14 -4.54
CA LYS A 237 -13.97 -22.48 -4.33
C LYS A 237 -13.13 -23.62 -4.89
N LYS A 238 -12.27 -23.33 -5.85
CA LYS A 238 -11.35 -24.28 -6.46
C LYS A 238 -10.04 -23.54 -6.64
N ILE A 239 -9.01 -24.00 -5.95
CA ILE A 239 -7.65 -23.50 -6.13
C ILE A 239 -6.71 -24.69 -6.17
N HIS A 240 -5.67 -24.59 -7.00
CA HIS A 240 -4.62 -25.58 -6.96
C HIS A 240 -3.93 -25.62 -5.58
N CYS A 241 -3.70 -26.81 -5.04
CA CYS A 241 -3.16 -26.99 -3.69
C CYS A 241 -1.81 -26.29 -3.50
N GLU A 242 -0.90 -26.44 -4.46
CA GLU A 242 0.42 -25.77 -4.41
C GLU A 242 0.30 -24.24 -4.40
N THR A 243 -0.68 -23.69 -5.11
CA THR A 243 -0.93 -22.24 -5.15
C THR A 243 -1.41 -21.76 -3.78
N ALA A 244 -2.40 -22.45 -3.21
CA ALA A 244 -2.93 -22.15 -1.89
C ALA A 244 -1.85 -22.22 -0.81
N GLN A 245 -1.03 -23.28 -0.87
CA GLN A 245 0.12 -23.47 0.02
C GLN A 245 1.15 -22.36 -0.13
N SER A 246 1.47 -21.92 -1.35
CA SER A 246 2.38 -20.78 -1.57
C SER A 246 1.87 -19.50 -0.91
N ILE A 247 0.57 -19.23 -1.01
CA ILE A 247 -0.07 -18.07 -0.35
C ILE A 247 0.02 -18.20 1.18
N MET A 248 -0.26 -19.39 1.74
CA MET A 248 -0.16 -19.64 3.18
C MET A 248 1.29 -19.48 3.68
N CYS A 249 2.25 -20.02 2.94
CA CYS A 249 3.68 -19.89 3.25
C CYS A 249 4.12 -18.43 3.26
N HIS A 250 3.70 -17.68 2.24
CA HIS A 250 3.96 -16.25 2.17
C HIS A 250 3.36 -15.50 3.35
N GLN A 251 2.12 -15.80 3.73
CA GLN A 251 1.49 -15.17 4.89
C GLN A 251 2.25 -15.44 6.20
N ALA A 252 2.88 -16.62 6.34
CA ALA A 252 3.70 -16.94 7.49
C ALA A 252 4.95 -16.04 7.58
N SER A 253 5.46 -15.55 6.45
CA SER A 253 6.62 -14.65 6.38
C SER A 253 6.30 -13.19 6.75
N ILE A 254 5.02 -12.82 6.84
CA ILE A 254 4.61 -11.44 7.15
C ILE A 254 5.02 -11.09 8.58
N THR A 255 5.83 -10.05 8.73
CA THR A 255 6.15 -9.43 10.02
C THR A 255 4.90 -8.76 10.58
N ARG A 256 4.32 -9.33 11.64
CA ARG A 256 3.12 -8.77 12.29
C ARG A 256 3.44 -7.89 13.49
N GLN A 257 4.68 -7.92 13.95
CA GLN A 257 5.10 -7.13 15.10
C GLN A 257 6.56 -6.70 14.91
N ILE A 258 6.85 -5.47 15.30
CA ILE A 258 8.19 -4.93 15.40
C ILE A 258 8.36 -4.39 16.81
N ASN A 259 9.43 -4.77 17.47
CA ASN A 259 9.88 -4.12 18.68
C ASN A 259 11.08 -3.25 18.35
N THR A 260 11.05 -1.96 18.68
CA THR A 260 12.14 -1.05 18.32
C THR A 260 13.42 -1.32 19.12
N ASP A 261 13.33 -1.94 20.30
CA ASP A 261 14.51 -2.32 21.09
C ASP A 261 15.41 -3.36 20.37
N GLN A 262 14.80 -4.17 19.50
CA GLN A 262 15.45 -5.20 18.69
C GLN A 262 16.10 -4.64 17.42
N LEU A 263 15.84 -3.37 17.09
CA LEU A 263 16.49 -2.72 15.97
C LEU A 263 17.92 -2.32 16.36
N PRO A 264 18.91 -2.51 15.46
CA PRO A 264 20.27 -2.01 15.67
C PRO A 264 20.25 -0.52 16.04
N PRO A 265 20.94 -0.10 17.12
CA PRO A 265 20.99 1.30 17.53
C PRO A 265 21.43 2.24 16.39
N GLU A 266 22.33 1.79 15.51
CA GLU A 266 22.81 2.54 14.36
C GLU A 266 21.68 2.87 13.38
N LEU A 267 20.78 1.91 13.11
CA LEU A 267 19.61 2.13 12.27
C LEU A 267 18.65 3.11 12.92
N ARG A 268 18.37 2.93 14.22
CA ARG A 268 17.45 3.81 14.97
C ARG A 268 17.95 5.25 15.00
N ASN A 269 19.24 5.45 15.29
CA ASN A 269 19.86 6.76 15.32
C ASN A 269 19.86 7.37 13.91
N LEU A 270 20.30 6.63 12.89
CA LEU A 270 20.34 7.14 11.51
C LEU A 270 18.96 7.63 11.03
N VAL A 271 17.92 6.83 11.23
CA VAL A 271 16.57 7.15 10.79
C VAL A 271 15.93 8.23 11.67
N GLY A 272 16.19 8.20 12.97
CA GLY A 272 15.72 9.21 13.91
C GLY A 272 16.36 10.58 13.67
N ASP A 273 17.66 10.64 13.45
CA ASP A 273 18.39 11.90 13.26
C ASP A 273 17.99 12.60 11.95
N ASP A 274 17.77 11.82 10.88
CA ASP A 274 17.18 12.34 9.64
C ASP A 274 15.76 12.88 9.85
N PHE A 275 14.93 12.19 10.64
CA PHE A 275 13.58 12.65 10.97
C PHE A 275 13.58 13.95 11.80
N ASP A 276 14.42 14.04 12.84
CA ASP A 276 14.55 15.26 13.65
C ASP A 276 15.08 16.44 12.82
N SER A 277 16.02 16.17 11.92
CA SER A 277 16.51 17.17 10.97
C SER A 277 15.38 17.68 10.06
N ALA A 278 14.49 16.80 9.59
CA ALA A 278 13.34 17.19 8.79
C ALA A 278 12.32 18.01 9.60
N MET A 279 12.02 17.57 10.83
CA MET A 279 11.10 18.27 11.76
C MET A 279 11.62 19.66 12.11
N THR A 280 12.92 19.78 12.41
CA THR A 280 13.58 21.07 12.69
C THR A 280 13.51 22.01 11.49
N GLN A 281 13.73 21.49 10.28
CA GLN A 281 13.58 22.29 9.06
C GLN A 281 12.14 22.76 8.82
N LEU A 282 11.13 22.08 9.35
CA LEU A 282 9.73 22.48 9.25
C LEU A 282 9.23 23.27 10.47
N ASP A 283 10.15 23.69 11.34
CA ASP A 283 9.85 24.41 12.59
C ASP A 283 8.86 23.65 13.49
N MET A 284 8.91 22.32 13.45
CA MET A 284 8.06 21.43 14.25
C MET A 284 8.70 21.06 15.59
N VAL A 285 7.88 20.82 16.61
CA VAL A 285 8.35 20.38 17.92
C VAL A 285 8.86 18.94 17.84
N LEU A 286 10.11 18.69 18.25
CA LEU A 286 10.64 17.33 18.27
C LEU A 286 9.87 16.45 19.27
N PRO A 287 9.62 15.17 18.96
CA PRO A 287 9.02 14.24 19.92
C PRO A 287 9.92 14.11 21.14
N GLN A 288 9.37 14.29 22.35
CA GLN A 288 10.13 14.13 23.60
C GLN A 288 10.45 12.66 23.89
N ASP A 289 9.67 11.74 23.35
CA ASP A 289 9.74 10.32 23.64
C ASP A 289 10.15 9.51 22.40
N ARG A 290 11.36 8.93 22.47
CA ARG A 290 11.90 7.91 21.54
C ARG A 290 12.02 6.54 22.22
N SER A 291 11.27 6.31 23.30
CA SER A 291 11.32 5.05 24.03
C SER A 291 11.02 3.85 23.14
N ASP A 292 11.45 2.69 23.60
CA ASP A 292 11.19 1.46 22.88
C ASP A 292 9.69 1.19 22.78
N ARG A 293 9.23 0.92 21.57
CA ARG A 293 7.83 0.71 21.22
C ARG A 293 7.64 -0.62 20.52
N VAL A 294 6.51 -1.24 20.80
CA VAL A 294 6.04 -2.41 20.08
C VAL A 294 4.94 -1.98 19.11
N TYR A 295 5.22 -2.06 17.82
CA TYR A 295 4.23 -1.88 16.78
C TYR A 295 3.67 -3.25 16.40
N ALA A 296 2.38 -3.47 16.62
CA ALA A 296 1.70 -4.73 16.28
C ALA A 296 0.57 -4.49 15.27
N ALA A 297 0.56 -5.30 14.21
CA ALA A 297 -0.50 -5.33 13.23
C ALA A 297 -1.75 -5.96 13.85
N ARG A 298 -2.90 -5.31 13.68
CA ARG A 298 -4.18 -5.98 13.92
C ARG A 298 -4.39 -7.03 12.84
N VAL A 299 -4.91 -8.17 13.21
CA VAL A 299 -5.26 -9.21 12.27
C VAL A 299 -6.58 -8.84 11.59
N SER A 300 -6.71 -9.12 10.29
CA SER A 300 -7.94 -8.84 9.55
C SER A 300 -9.01 -9.87 9.95
N GLU A 301 -10.15 -9.40 10.42
CA GLU A 301 -11.28 -10.26 10.83
C GLU A 301 -12.55 -10.01 9.98
N SER A 302 -12.46 -9.14 8.98
CA SER A 302 -13.58 -8.75 8.14
C SER A 302 -13.34 -9.02 6.65
N VAL A 303 -14.42 -9.39 5.98
CA VAL A 303 -14.52 -9.57 4.53
C VAL A 303 -15.71 -8.78 4.01
N THR A 304 -15.76 -8.52 2.71
CA THR A 304 -16.89 -7.81 2.09
C THR A 304 -18.18 -8.65 2.15
N ASP A 305 -19.34 -8.01 2.15
CA ASP A 305 -20.63 -8.72 2.11
C ASP A 305 -20.78 -9.63 0.89
N GLN A 306 -20.16 -9.26 -0.23
CA GLN A 306 -20.11 -10.10 -1.42
C GLN A 306 -19.39 -11.42 -1.16
N ILE A 307 -18.32 -11.42 -0.37
CA ILE A 307 -17.62 -12.66 0.00
C ILE A 307 -18.41 -13.42 1.06
N LYS A 308 -18.99 -12.74 2.07
CA LYS A 308 -19.85 -13.40 3.07
C LYS A 308 -20.97 -14.21 2.43
N LYS A 309 -21.65 -13.64 1.42
CA LYS A 309 -22.71 -14.32 0.65
C LYS A 309 -22.27 -15.58 -0.09
N GLN A 310 -20.95 -15.75 -0.32
CA GLN A 310 -20.40 -16.92 -0.98
C GLN A 310 -19.96 -18.02 0.00
N LEU A 311 -19.79 -17.67 1.28
CA LEU A 311 -19.38 -18.58 2.35
C LEU A 311 -20.58 -19.33 2.93
N ASN A 312 -20.34 -20.52 3.46
CA ASN A 312 -21.35 -21.30 4.16
C ASN A 312 -21.49 -20.75 5.59
N HIS A 313 -22.52 -19.93 5.84
CA HIS A 313 -22.82 -19.41 7.18
C HIS A 313 -23.28 -20.54 8.10
N VAL A 314 -22.66 -20.63 9.28
CA VAL A 314 -22.96 -21.66 10.29
C VAL A 314 -23.93 -21.10 11.34
N GLY A 315 -23.71 -19.86 11.79
CA GLY A 315 -24.49 -19.19 12.83
C GLY A 315 -23.67 -18.15 13.56
N SER A 316 -24.31 -17.38 14.46
CA SER A 316 -23.58 -16.42 15.29
C SER A 316 -22.78 -17.13 16.37
N VAL A 317 -21.72 -16.49 16.88
CA VAL A 317 -20.96 -17.03 18.03
C VAL A 317 -21.87 -17.25 19.23
N ALA A 318 -22.86 -16.36 19.42
CA ALA A 318 -23.83 -16.47 20.51
C ALA A 318 -24.72 -17.72 20.35
N ASP A 319 -25.24 -17.98 19.15
CA ASP A 319 -26.10 -19.13 18.86
C ASP A 319 -25.34 -20.45 19.00
N VAL A 320 -24.15 -20.54 18.39
CA VAL A 320 -23.29 -21.73 18.49
C VAL A 320 -22.88 -21.98 19.94
N THR A 321 -22.58 -20.93 20.71
CA THR A 321 -22.28 -21.07 22.14
C THR A 321 -23.52 -21.54 22.91
N ALA A 322 -24.69 -20.94 22.68
CA ALA A 322 -25.92 -21.35 23.35
C ALA A 322 -26.26 -22.83 23.06
N GLU A 323 -26.10 -23.27 21.81
CA GLU A 323 -26.28 -24.67 21.40
C GLU A 323 -25.29 -25.59 22.14
N LEU A 324 -23.99 -25.27 22.13
CA LEU A 324 -22.95 -26.03 22.83
C LEU A 324 -23.25 -26.18 24.33
N PHE A 325 -23.76 -25.13 24.97
CA PHE A 325 -24.10 -25.14 26.40
C PHE A 325 -25.48 -25.77 26.70
N SER A 326 -26.34 -25.94 25.68
CA SER A 326 -27.63 -26.61 25.83
C SER A 326 -27.51 -28.15 25.91
N HIS A 327 -26.36 -28.70 25.52
CA HIS A 327 -26.10 -30.13 25.59
C HIS A 327 -25.49 -30.53 26.95
N PRO A 328 -26.15 -31.42 27.72
CA PRO A 328 -25.84 -31.66 29.14
C PRO A 328 -24.52 -32.39 29.43
N LEU A 329 -23.76 -32.80 28.41
CA LEU A 329 -22.49 -33.51 28.56
C LEU A 329 -21.48 -32.95 27.57
N ARG A 330 -20.32 -32.50 28.07
CA ARG A 330 -19.16 -32.24 27.21
C ARG A 330 -18.82 -33.55 26.47
N PRO A 331 -18.48 -33.50 25.17
CA PRO A 331 -17.90 -34.66 24.50
C PRO A 331 -16.75 -35.20 25.34
N THR A 332 -16.63 -36.52 25.47
CA THR A 332 -15.54 -37.12 26.26
C THR A 332 -14.20 -36.69 25.68
N PRO A 333 -13.10 -36.74 26.45
CA PRO A 333 -11.77 -36.49 25.90
C PRO A 333 -11.49 -37.32 24.64
N GLU A 334 -11.97 -38.56 24.55
CA GLU A 334 -11.84 -39.40 23.35
C GLU A 334 -12.66 -38.87 22.17
N THR A 335 -13.89 -38.40 22.42
CA THR A 335 -14.73 -37.77 21.40
C THR A 335 -14.13 -36.45 20.93
N THR A 336 -13.57 -35.68 21.86
CA THR A 336 -12.87 -34.43 21.58
C THR A 336 -11.59 -34.69 20.79
N MET A 337 -10.81 -35.71 21.20
CA MET A 337 -9.60 -36.15 20.51
C MET A 337 -9.90 -36.60 19.08
N ALA A 338 -10.93 -37.42 18.88
CA ALA A 338 -11.40 -37.86 17.56
C ALA A 338 -11.94 -36.69 16.70
N LEU A 339 -12.49 -35.64 17.31
CA LEU A 339 -12.88 -34.40 16.61
C LEU A 339 -11.68 -33.49 16.31
N THR A 340 -10.61 -33.54 17.11
CA THR A 340 -9.34 -32.83 16.89
C THR A 340 -8.31 -33.63 16.08
N GLU A 341 -8.65 -34.82 15.60
CA GLU A 341 -7.68 -35.73 14.98
C GLU A 341 -7.15 -35.19 13.63
N HIS A 342 -5.83 -34.98 13.64
CA HIS A 342 -4.94 -34.80 12.49
C HIS A 342 -5.04 -33.50 11.69
N SER A 343 -5.18 -32.34 12.34
CA SER A 343 -4.59 -31.14 11.76
C SER A 343 -3.09 -31.15 12.08
N PRO A 344 -2.18 -31.49 11.12
CA PRO A 344 -0.75 -31.26 11.33
C PRO A 344 -0.56 -29.83 11.81
N SER A 345 0.34 -29.62 12.78
CA SER A 345 0.55 -28.26 13.25
C SER A 345 0.94 -27.39 12.07
N PHE A 346 0.47 -26.14 12.02
CA PHE A 346 0.80 -25.22 10.93
C PHE A 346 2.32 -25.20 10.67
N ALA A 347 3.12 -25.31 11.73
CA ALA A 347 4.59 -25.44 11.64
C ALA A 347 5.08 -26.74 10.96
N GLN A 348 4.44 -27.89 11.20
CA GLN A 348 4.75 -29.16 10.52
C GLN A 348 4.40 -29.10 9.03
N GLU A 349 3.26 -28.51 8.69
CA GLU A 349 2.86 -28.36 7.29
C GLU A 349 3.78 -27.38 6.57
N MET A 350 4.13 -26.26 7.21
CA MET A 350 5.12 -25.29 6.71
C MET A 350 6.53 -25.89 6.51
N ALA A 351 6.99 -26.74 7.43
CA ALA A 351 8.29 -27.41 7.33
C ALA A 351 8.33 -28.47 6.21
N ARG A 352 7.19 -29.09 5.91
CA ARG A 352 7.05 -30.00 4.77
C ARG A 352 7.06 -29.25 3.43
N LEU A 353 6.57 -28.01 3.42
CA LEU A 353 6.41 -27.16 2.23
C LEU A 353 7.66 -26.38 1.85
N SER A 354 8.60 -26.14 2.77
CA SER A 354 9.87 -25.46 2.48
C SER A 354 10.88 -26.31 1.69
N LEU A 355 10.55 -27.59 1.43
CA LEU A 355 11.37 -28.51 0.66
C LEU A 355 11.03 -28.42 -0.84
N ASN A 356 11.86 -27.67 -1.58
CA ASN A 356 11.98 -27.68 -3.04
C ASN A 356 10.68 -27.48 -3.86
N ILE A 357 10.42 -26.23 -4.27
CA ILE A 357 9.56 -25.94 -5.43
C ILE A 357 10.46 -25.70 -6.66
N PRO A 358 10.80 -26.74 -7.45
CA PRO A 358 11.39 -26.52 -8.77
C PRO A 358 10.37 -25.83 -9.69
N GLY A 359 10.82 -24.85 -10.48
CA GLY A 359 10.03 -24.26 -11.57
C GLY A 359 9.25 -22.98 -11.23
N ARG A 360 9.90 -21.95 -10.68
CA ARG A 360 9.30 -20.61 -10.42
C ARG A 360 8.51 -20.06 -11.63
N THR A 361 8.99 -20.28 -12.85
CA THR A 361 8.30 -19.89 -14.09
C THR A 361 6.95 -20.59 -14.25
N GLU A 362 6.89 -21.90 -14.03
CA GLU A 362 5.65 -22.69 -14.15
C GLU A 362 4.65 -22.29 -13.06
N GLN A 363 5.14 -22.07 -11.85
CA GLN A 363 4.33 -21.57 -10.74
C GLN A 363 3.68 -20.22 -11.08
N ILE A 364 4.46 -19.28 -11.64
CA ILE A 364 3.95 -17.97 -12.06
C ILE A 364 2.92 -18.11 -13.20
N ARG A 365 3.14 -19.02 -14.16
CA ARG A 365 2.15 -19.29 -15.22
C ARG A 365 0.83 -19.82 -14.63
N ARG A 366 0.87 -20.71 -13.65
CA ARG A 366 -0.33 -21.19 -12.94
C ARG A 366 -1.04 -20.06 -12.21
N MET A 367 -0.31 -19.16 -11.56
CA MET A 367 -0.91 -17.99 -10.92
C MET A 367 -1.61 -17.07 -11.90
N ILE A 368 -1.01 -16.85 -13.08
CA ILE A 368 -1.65 -16.05 -14.13
C ILE A 368 -2.94 -16.73 -14.60
N ALA A 369 -2.95 -18.07 -14.71
CA ALA A 369 -4.16 -18.81 -15.05
C ALA A 369 -5.25 -18.68 -13.97
N GLU A 370 -4.87 -18.68 -12.69
CA GLU A 370 -5.79 -18.66 -11.55
C GLU A 370 -6.30 -17.25 -11.16
N PHE A 371 -5.44 -16.24 -11.28
CA PHE A 371 -5.71 -14.88 -10.82
C PHE A 371 -5.75 -13.83 -11.93
N GLY A 372 -5.45 -14.23 -13.16
CA GLY A 372 -5.25 -13.31 -14.29
C GLY A 372 -3.84 -12.72 -14.33
N PRO A 373 -3.53 -11.91 -15.36
CA PRO A 373 -2.22 -11.27 -15.49
C PRO A 373 -2.00 -10.30 -14.32
N VAL A 374 -0.94 -10.57 -13.58
CA VAL A 374 -0.43 -9.68 -12.52
C VAL A 374 0.83 -9.01 -13.03
N PRO A 375 1.01 -7.69 -12.89
CA PRO A 375 2.14 -6.96 -13.50
C PRO A 375 3.51 -7.52 -13.15
N MET A 376 3.74 -7.81 -11.87
CA MET A 376 5.01 -8.37 -11.42
C MET A 376 5.26 -9.77 -12.00
N TYR A 377 4.22 -10.58 -12.18
CA TYR A 377 4.32 -11.91 -12.78
C TYR A 377 4.64 -11.80 -14.27
N MET A 378 3.96 -10.88 -14.95
CA MET A 378 4.21 -10.59 -16.36
C MET A 378 5.63 -10.06 -16.57
N GLN A 379 6.05 -9.06 -15.80
CA GLN A 379 7.41 -8.52 -15.83
C GLN A 379 8.44 -9.62 -15.59
N TYR A 380 8.25 -10.47 -14.58
CA TYR A 380 9.16 -11.59 -14.32
C TYR A 380 9.24 -12.56 -15.51
N LEU A 381 8.10 -12.96 -16.09
CA LEU A 381 8.09 -13.88 -17.23
C LEU A 381 8.73 -13.26 -18.48
N VAL A 382 8.48 -11.97 -18.74
CA VAL A 382 9.11 -11.22 -19.83
C VAL A 382 10.62 -11.13 -19.58
N ASP A 383 11.07 -10.71 -18.40
CA ASP A 383 12.49 -10.65 -18.04
C ASP A 383 13.19 -12.00 -18.19
N GLN A 384 12.55 -13.09 -17.78
CA GLN A 384 13.07 -14.45 -17.96
C GLN A 384 13.17 -14.84 -19.43
N ALA A 385 12.14 -14.58 -20.23
CA ALA A 385 12.15 -14.85 -21.66
C ALA A 385 13.28 -14.06 -22.36
N LEU A 386 13.44 -12.78 -22.02
CA LEU A 386 14.50 -11.92 -22.54
C LEU A 386 15.90 -12.39 -22.12
N ARG A 387 16.12 -12.76 -20.85
CA ARG A 387 17.39 -13.34 -20.37
C ARG A 387 17.75 -14.64 -21.10
N ASN A 388 16.75 -15.44 -21.44
CA ASN A 388 16.92 -16.67 -22.21
C ASN A 388 16.99 -16.44 -23.72
N LYS A 389 17.02 -15.18 -24.18
CA LYS A 389 17.01 -14.78 -25.61
C LYS A 389 15.82 -15.36 -26.38
N SER A 390 14.71 -15.62 -25.69
CA SER A 390 13.46 -16.12 -26.27
C SER A 390 12.52 -14.94 -26.53
N TYR A 391 12.88 -14.15 -27.53
CA TYR A 391 12.19 -12.90 -27.87
C TYR A 391 10.73 -13.11 -28.30
N ASP A 392 10.45 -14.15 -29.09
CA ASP A 392 9.09 -14.51 -29.49
C ASP A 392 8.20 -14.84 -28.28
N ALA A 393 8.77 -15.47 -27.24
CA ALA A 393 8.04 -15.77 -26.02
C ALA A 393 7.75 -14.49 -25.20
N ALA A 394 8.70 -13.55 -25.16
CA ALA A 394 8.48 -12.24 -24.53
C ALA A 394 7.38 -11.46 -25.27
N LEU A 395 7.45 -11.40 -26.61
CA LEU A 395 6.43 -10.76 -27.43
C LEU A 395 5.08 -11.44 -27.29
N ALA A 396 4.99 -12.76 -27.33
CA ALA A 396 3.72 -13.48 -27.15
C ALA A 396 3.09 -13.20 -25.77
N LEU A 397 3.91 -13.06 -24.72
CA LEU A 397 3.43 -12.65 -23.40
C LEU A 397 2.92 -11.19 -23.41
N LEU A 398 3.61 -10.28 -24.07
CA LEU A 398 3.15 -8.89 -24.20
C LEU A 398 1.89 -8.79 -25.07
N GLU A 399 1.78 -9.51 -26.17
CA GLU A 399 0.60 -9.52 -27.03
C GLU A 399 -0.63 -10.15 -26.35
N SER A 400 -0.43 -11.20 -25.56
CA SER A 400 -1.53 -11.89 -24.87
C SER A 400 -2.11 -11.08 -23.72
N TYR A 401 -1.34 -10.16 -23.13
CA TYR A 401 -1.71 -9.49 -21.88
C TYR A 401 -1.52 -7.96 -21.87
N GLY A 402 -0.87 -7.38 -22.88
CA GLY A 402 -0.43 -5.98 -22.94
C GLY A 402 -1.55 -4.96 -23.11
N SER A 403 -2.74 -5.39 -23.53
CA SER A 403 -3.94 -4.57 -23.56
C SER A 403 -4.74 -4.59 -22.25
N SER A 404 -4.33 -5.38 -21.26
CA SER A 404 -4.99 -5.37 -19.95
C SER A 404 -4.54 -4.17 -19.15
N ASP A 405 -5.49 -3.47 -18.50
CA ASP A 405 -5.25 -2.45 -17.47
C ASP A 405 -4.35 -2.95 -16.31
N ALA A 406 -3.94 -4.23 -16.34
CA ALA A 406 -3.03 -4.82 -15.39
C ALA A 406 -1.72 -4.04 -15.31
N PHE A 407 -1.08 -3.65 -16.42
CA PHE A 407 0.22 -2.98 -16.39
C PHE A 407 0.14 -1.54 -15.84
N MET A 408 0.03 -1.39 -14.51
CA MET A 408 0.11 -0.10 -13.82
C MET A 408 1.46 0.60 -13.99
N TYR A 409 2.49 -0.15 -14.40
CA TYR A 409 3.80 0.39 -14.74
C TYR A 409 4.25 -0.19 -16.08
N PRO A 410 4.85 0.63 -16.93
CA PRO A 410 5.53 0.13 -18.12
C PRO A 410 6.62 -0.88 -17.70
N VAL A 411 6.70 -2.00 -18.42
CA VAL A 411 7.74 -3.00 -18.18
C VAL A 411 9.10 -2.42 -18.58
N VAL A 412 9.86 -1.95 -17.60
CA VAL A 412 11.20 -1.39 -17.87
C VAL A 412 12.18 -2.52 -18.08
N VAL A 413 12.50 -2.81 -19.34
CA VAL A 413 13.58 -3.73 -19.71
C VAL A 413 14.91 -3.00 -19.58
N ARG A 414 15.72 -3.37 -18.59
CA ARG A 414 17.07 -2.80 -18.42
C ARG A 414 18.08 -3.61 -19.24
N SER A 415 18.82 -2.97 -20.13
CA SER A 415 20.04 -3.56 -20.67
C SER A 415 21.09 -3.61 -19.56
N GLY A 416 21.25 -4.78 -18.93
CA GLY A 416 22.38 -5.00 -18.02
C GLY A 416 23.71 -4.87 -18.78
N GLU A 417 24.76 -4.40 -18.11
CA GLU A 417 26.12 -4.39 -18.65
C GLU A 417 26.48 -5.80 -19.15
N GLY A 418 26.66 -5.94 -20.47
CA GLY A 418 26.96 -7.22 -21.14
C GLY A 418 25.82 -7.86 -21.93
N ASN A 419 24.61 -7.31 -21.93
CA ASN A 419 23.54 -7.78 -22.82
C ASN A 419 23.63 -7.11 -24.20
N ALA A 420 23.49 -7.92 -25.26
CA ALA A 420 23.33 -7.41 -26.62
C ALA A 420 22.11 -6.48 -26.69
N ALA A 421 22.21 -5.40 -27.46
CA ALA A 421 21.07 -4.53 -27.72
C ALA A 421 19.88 -5.37 -28.23
N LEU A 422 18.68 -5.06 -27.73
CA LEU A 422 17.46 -5.69 -28.22
C LEU A 422 17.31 -5.44 -29.73
N PRO A 423 16.92 -6.46 -30.52
CA PRO A 423 16.50 -6.27 -31.91
C PRO A 423 15.50 -5.13 -32.06
N ASP A 424 15.64 -4.32 -33.12
CA ASP A 424 14.87 -3.09 -33.31
C ASP A 424 13.37 -3.33 -33.54
N ASP A 425 13.00 -4.48 -34.11
CA ASP A 425 11.63 -4.93 -34.28
C ASP A 425 10.93 -5.19 -32.93
N ILE A 426 11.66 -5.66 -31.92
CA ILE A 426 11.13 -5.83 -30.56
C ILE A 426 10.95 -4.47 -29.89
N LYS A 427 11.89 -3.54 -30.08
CA LYS A 427 11.78 -2.19 -29.51
C LYS A 427 10.57 -1.47 -30.06
N GLU A 428 10.36 -1.52 -31.36
CA GLU A 428 9.23 -0.88 -32.05
C GLU A 428 7.89 -1.46 -31.58
N ARG A 429 7.78 -2.80 -31.46
CA ARG A 429 6.56 -3.47 -30.99
C ARG A 429 6.27 -3.27 -29.51
N ALA A 430 7.30 -3.30 -28.65
CA ALA A 430 7.16 -3.04 -27.22
C ALA A 430 6.70 -1.58 -26.98
N PHE A 431 7.26 -0.64 -27.74
CA PHE A 431 6.88 0.78 -27.69
C PHE A 431 5.41 1.00 -28.09
N ILE A 432 4.93 0.33 -29.15
CA ILE A 432 3.52 0.39 -29.58
C ILE A 432 2.55 -0.10 -28.50
N GLN A 433 2.98 -1.01 -27.62
CA GLN A 433 2.14 -1.59 -26.56
C GLN A 433 2.27 -0.88 -25.20
N GLY A 434 2.89 0.30 -25.14
CA GLY A 434 3.01 1.07 -23.89
C GLY A 434 4.05 0.52 -22.90
N VAL A 435 4.97 -0.32 -23.37
CA VAL A 435 6.12 -0.80 -22.58
C VAL A 435 7.25 0.22 -22.71
N LEU A 436 7.48 1.05 -21.68
CA LEU A 436 8.58 2.04 -21.70
C LEU A 436 9.94 1.35 -21.62
N TYR A 437 10.75 1.64 -22.63
CA TYR A 437 12.17 1.33 -22.66
C TYR A 437 12.95 2.44 -21.93
N ASN A 438 13.90 2.08 -21.08
CA ASN A 438 14.89 3.03 -20.58
C ASN A 438 16.24 2.58 -21.13
N THR A 439 16.82 3.39 -22.02
CA THR A 439 18.11 3.15 -22.68
C THR A 439 19.28 3.19 -21.73
#